data_AF-A0A1Z9AP84-F1
#
_entry.id   AF-A0A1Z9AP84-F1
#
_cell.length_a   1.000
_cell.length_b   1.000
_cell.length_c   1.000
_cell.angle_alpha   90.00
_cell.angle_beta   90.00
_cell.angle_gamma   90.00
#
_symmetry.space_group_name_H-M   'P 1'
#
loop_
_entity.id
_entity.type
_entity.pdbx_description
1 polymer ?
#
loop_
_entity_poly.entity_id
_entity_poly.type
_entity_poly.pdbx_seq_one_letter_code
_entity_poly.pdbx_strand_id
1 'polypeptide(L)'
;MQETEFLRQKLTVTERDYSEAVSSLLNVALGDTSGSRAAAQVLLSTYNGNNYHMDLTDLCVLDLKYVEQSLIVLRGRVMLCSEPHQMIEDGKAKFERLEKQWEHLYVKNRHKNEQ
;
A
#
# COMPACT_ATOMS: atom_id res chain seq x y z
N MET A 1 -27.76 -10.58 8.34
CA MET A 1 -27.49 -9.59 9.40
C MET A 1 -26.33 -10.03 10.29
N GLN A 2 -26.33 -11.23 10.87
CA GLN A 2 -25.19 -11.77 11.66
C GLN A 2 -23.89 -11.94 10.86
N GLU A 3 -23.95 -12.42 9.62
CA GLU A 3 -22.76 -12.62 8.77
C GLU A 3 -22.03 -11.30 8.48
N THR A 4 -22.76 -10.25 8.11
CA THR A 4 -22.20 -8.93 7.81
C THR A 4 -21.48 -8.33 9.02
N GLU A 5 -22.04 -8.49 10.22
CA GLU A 5 -21.45 -7.97 11.45
C GLU A 5 -20.18 -8.72 11.84
N PHE A 6 -20.18 -10.05 11.70
CA PHE A 6 -18.99 -10.88 11.88
C PHE A 6 -17.87 -10.50 10.91
N LEU A 7 -18.18 -10.31 9.62
CA LEU A 7 -17.22 -9.87 8.62
C LEU A 7 -16.69 -8.46 8.91
N ARG A 8 -17.55 -7.56 9.37
CA ARG A 8 -17.15 -6.21 9.78
C ARG A 8 -16.15 -6.27 10.94
N GLN A 9 -16.40 -7.10 11.94
CA GLN A 9 -15.49 -7.30 13.06
C GLN A 9 -14.13 -7.83 12.59
N LYS A 10 -14.11 -8.84 11.70
CA LYS A 10 -12.88 -9.42 11.15
C LYS A 10 -12.05 -8.42 10.33
N LEU A 11 -12.71 -7.52 9.60
CA LEU A 11 -12.06 -6.52 8.76
C LEU A 11 -11.73 -5.22 9.50
N THR A 12 -12.22 -5.05 10.73
CA THR A 12 -12.02 -3.82 11.50
C THR A 12 -10.52 -3.56 11.71
N VAL A 13 -10.14 -2.31 11.46
CA VAL A 13 -8.79 -1.75 11.62
C VAL A 13 -8.99 -0.36 12.22
N THR A 14 -8.21 -0.02 13.25
CA THR A 14 -8.25 1.33 13.83
C THR A 14 -7.43 2.31 12.99
N GLU A 15 -7.64 3.62 13.15
CA GLU A 15 -6.80 4.63 12.52
C GLU A 15 -5.32 4.47 12.88
N ARG A 16 -5.04 4.05 14.13
CA ARG A 16 -3.69 3.78 14.61
C ARG A 16 -3.06 2.60 13.87
N ASP A 17 -3.76 1.47 13.78
CA ASP A 17 -3.27 0.29 13.05
C ASP A 17 -2.97 0.64 11.59
N TYR A 18 -3.85 1.43 10.97
CA TYR A 18 -3.67 1.86 9.58
C TYR A 18 -2.47 2.79 9.42
N SER A 19 -2.32 3.78 10.31
CA SER A 19 -1.19 4.71 10.33
C SER A 19 0.15 4.01 10.53
N GLU A 20 0.22 3.06 11.48
CA GLU A 20 1.42 2.27 11.76
C GLU A 20 1.78 1.38 10.56
N ALA A 21 0.79 0.76 9.92
CA ALA A 21 0.99 -0.07 8.73
C ALA A 21 1.47 0.73 7.52
N VAL A 22 0.87 1.89 7.25
CA VAL A 22 1.34 2.80 6.19
C VAL A 22 2.78 3.23 6.45
N SER A 23 3.09 3.63 7.69
CA SER A 23 4.45 4.05 8.07
C SER A 23 5.46 2.92 7.93
N SER A 24 5.11 1.71 8.35
CA SER A 24 5.96 0.53 8.23
C SER A 24 6.25 0.18 6.78
N LEU A 25 5.24 0.16 5.90
CA LEU A 25 5.46 -0.10 4.48
C LEU A 25 6.22 1.02 3.80
N LEU A 26 6.01 2.28 4.17
CA LEU A 26 6.70 3.41 3.57
C LEU A 26 8.22 3.32 3.83
N ASN A 27 8.61 2.93 5.03
CA ASN A 27 10.03 2.70 5.36
C ASN A 27 10.68 1.64 4.47
N VAL A 28 9.95 0.57 4.12
CA VAL A 28 10.43 -0.48 3.20
C VAL A 28 10.46 0.03 1.77
N ALA A 29 9.41 0.72 1.36
CA ALA A 29 9.19 1.19 -0.01
C ALA A 29 10.21 2.26 -0.44
N LEU A 30 10.84 2.95 0.50
CA LEU A 30 11.94 3.90 0.23
C LEU A 30 13.30 3.23 -0.03
N GLY A 31 13.41 1.90 0.07
CA GLY A 31 14.58 1.13 -0.36
C GLY A 31 14.57 0.82 -1.88
N ASP A 32 15.46 -0.07 -2.31
CA ASP A 32 15.70 -0.41 -3.73
C ASP A 32 15.67 -1.93 -4.02
N THR A 33 15.01 -2.69 -3.14
CA THR A 33 14.88 -4.16 -3.27
C THR A 33 13.59 -4.58 -3.96
N SER A 34 13.45 -5.88 -4.28
CA SER A 34 12.18 -6.45 -4.73
C SER A 34 11.06 -6.27 -3.68
N GLY A 35 11.37 -6.41 -2.39
CA GLY A 35 10.45 -6.12 -1.30
C GLY A 35 10.06 -4.63 -1.23
N SER A 36 11.01 -3.73 -1.49
CA SER A 36 10.73 -2.28 -1.60
C SER A 36 9.78 -1.97 -2.75
N ARG A 37 9.98 -2.58 -3.92
CA ARG A 37 9.07 -2.48 -5.07
C ARG A 37 7.67 -2.97 -4.72
N ALA A 38 7.56 -4.13 -4.07
CA ALA A 38 6.28 -4.70 -3.66
C ALA A 38 5.54 -3.79 -2.66
N ALA A 39 6.23 -3.29 -1.63
CA ALA A 39 5.67 -2.36 -0.66
C ALA A 39 5.22 -1.03 -1.32
N ALA A 40 6.00 -0.52 -2.27
CA ALA A 40 5.65 0.68 -3.03
C ALA A 40 4.36 0.47 -3.84
N GLN A 41 4.19 -0.68 -4.49
CA GLN A 41 2.96 -0.99 -5.23
C GLN A 41 1.73 -1.05 -4.32
N VAL A 42 1.84 -1.62 -3.12
CA VAL A 42 0.72 -1.63 -2.15
C VAL A 42 0.30 -0.20 -1.81
N LEU A 43 1.26 0.66 -1.43
CA LEU A 43 0.97 2.04 -1.05
C LEU A 43 0.43 2.86 -2.22
N LEU A 44 1.07 2.78 -3.39
CA LEU A 44 0.69 3.58 -4.55
C LEU A 44 -0.66 3.16 -5.14
N SER A 45 -0.96 1.86 -5.19
CA SER A 45 -2.27 1.37 -5.70
C SER A 45 -3.43 1.69 -4.76
N THR A 46 -3.20 1.71 -3.44
CA THR A 46 -4.22 2.11 -2.45
C THR A 46 -4.38 3.62 -2.33
N TYR A 47 -3.36 4.39 -2.71
CA TYR A 47 -3.41 5.84 -2.89
C TYR A 47 -4.13 6.25 -4.17
N ASN A 48 -3.71 5.70 -5.32
CA ASN A 48 -4.24 6.08 -6.63
C ASN A 48 -4.23 4.89 -7.61
N GLY A 49 -5.35 4.14 -7.61
CA GLY A 49 -5.56 3.00 -8.50
C GLY A 49 -5.64 3.32 -9.99
N ASN A 50 -5.84 4.59 -10.39
CA ASN A 50 -5.85 4.98 -11.80
C ASN A 50 -4.43 5.04 -12.38
N ASN A 51 -3.45 5.41 -11.56
CA ASN A 51 -2.06 5.59 -11.99
C ASN A 51 -1.17 4.39 -11.67
N TYR A 52 -1.52 3.63 -10.63
CA TYR A 52 -0.71 2.52 -10.16
C TYR A 52 -1.59 1.29 -9.93
N HIS A 53 -1.14 0.18 -10.49
CA HIS A 53 -1.65 -1.14 -10.15
C HIS A 53 -0.65 -1.85 -9.24
N MET A 54 -1.09 -2.94 -8.63
CA MET A 54 -0.21 -3.87 -7.93
C MET A 54 -0.14 -5.16 -8.73
N ASP A 55 1.07 -5.64 -9.01
CA ASP A 55 1.28 -7.05 -9.33
C ASP A 55 1.08 -7.86 -8.04
N LEU A 56 0.04 -8.68 -7.99
CA LEU A 56 -0.26 -9.47 -6.78
C LEU A 56 0.79 -10.55 -6.52
N THR A 57 1.54 -10.99 -7.53
CA THR A 57 2.62 -11.95 -7.36
C THR A 57 3.83 -11.35 -6.62
N ASP A 58 4.00 -10.03 -6.68
CA ASP A 58 5.02 -9.31 -5.91
C ASP A 58 4.74 -9.34 -4.40
N LEU A 59 3.54 -9.70 -3.93
CA LEU A 59 3.32 -9.97 -2.50
C LEU A 59 4.22 -11.11 -1.99
N CYS A 60 4.56 -12.06 -2.86
CA CYS A 60 5.38 -13.23 -2.50
C CYS A 60 6.83 -12.89 -2.17
N VAL A 61 7.31 -11.69 -2.51
CA VAL A 61 8.69 -11.24 -2.20
C VAL A 61 8.77 -10.43 -0.90
N LEU A 62 7.65 -10.17 -0.23
CA LEU A 62 7.62 -9.50 1.06
C LEU A 62 7.88 -10.49 2.20
N ASP A 63 8.64 -10.04 3.21
CA ASP A 63 8.66 -10.73 4.50
C ASP A 63 7.23 -10.79 5.08
N LEU A 64 6.91 -11.87 5.80
CA LEU A 64 5.57 -12.10 6.36
C LEU A 64 5.02 -10.92 7.17
N LYS A 65 5.88 -10.22 7.92
CA LYS A 65 5.49 -9.01 8.66
C LYS A 65 4.97 -7.90 7.75
N TYR A 66 5.54 -7.73 6.55
CA TYR A 66 5.12 -6.71 5.59
C TYR A 66 3.92 -7.17 4.76
N VAL A 67 3.73 -8.48 4.58
CA VAL A 67 2.46 -9.02 4.08
C VAL A 67 1.32 -8.65 5.04
N GLU A 68 1.50 -8.86 6.34
CA GLU A 68 0.52 -8.45 7.35
C GLU A 68 0.22 -6.95 7.30
N GLN A 69 1.24 -6.10 7.25
CA GLN A 69 1.04 -4.64 7.11
C GLN A 69 0.29 -4.28 5.83
N SER A 70 0.56 -4.98 4.72
CA SER A 70 -0.16 -4.78 3.45
C SER A 70 -1.65 -5.11 3.57
N LEU A 71 -2.00 -6.18 4.29
CA LEU A 71 -3.40 -6.53 4.57
C LEU A 71 -4.07 -5.53 5.53
N ILE A 72 -3.32 -4.94 6.48
CA ILE A 72 -3.84 -3.85 7.32
C ILE A 72 -4.12 -2.60 6.47
N VAL A 73 -3.22 -2.22 5.55
CA VAL A 73 -3.42 -1.08 4.64
C VAL A 73 -4.66 -1.26 3.76
N LEU A 74 -4.83 -2.45 3.16
CA LEU A 74 -6.03 -2.76 2.35
C LEU A 74 -7.32 -2.64 3.18
N ARG A 75 -7.33 -3.23 4.38
CA ARG A 75 -8.48 -3.12 5.29
C ARG A 75 -8.73 -1.69 5.73
N GLY A 76 -7.69 -0.94 6.09
CA GLY A 76 -7.77 0.47 6.47
C GLY A 76 -8.38 1.33 5.35
N ARG A 77 -7.93 1.13 4.11
CA ARG A 77 -8.48 1.82 2.94
C ARG A 77 -9.97 1.57 2.75
N VAL A 78 -10.41 0.31 2.92
CA VAL A 78 -11.82 -0.09 2.76
C VAL A 78 -12.69 0.36 3.94
N MET A 79 -12.20 0.22 5.17
CA MET A 79 -13.02 0.40 6.37
C MET A 79 -13.09 1.85 6.85
N LEU A 80 -12.05 2.64 6.61
CA LEU A 80 -11.94 4.03 7.06
C LEU A 80 -12.12 5.04 5.92
N CYS A 81 -12.24 4.57 4.67
CA CYS A 81 -12.40 5.39 3.46
C CYS A 81 -11.35 6.52 3.31
N SER A 82 -10.20 6.38 3.98
CA SER A 82 -9.14 7.39 4.02
C SER A 82 -7.94 6.94 3.19
N GLU A 83 -7.32 7.87 2.48
CA GLU A 83 -6.13 7.58 1.67
C GLU A 83 -4.93 7.36 2.59
N PRO A 84 -4.00 6.46 2.25
CA PRO A 84 -2.88 6.12 3.13
C PRO A 84 -2.01 7.33 3.46
N HIS A 85 -1.85 8.28 2.52
CA HIS A 85 -1.09 9.50 2.75
C HIS A 85 -1.73 10.42 3.82
N GLN A 86 -3.03 10.30 4.11
CA GLN A 86 -3.71 11.08 5.13
C GLN A 86 -3.47 10.54 6.55
N MET A 87 -2.99 9.30 6.64
CA MET A 87 -2.79 8.61 7.93
C MET A 87 -1.43 8.89 8.57
N ILE A 88 -0.56 9.66 7.92
CA ILE A 88 0.80 9.93 8.37
C ILE A 88 1.15 11.41 8.22
N GLU A 89 2.04 11.88 9.09
CA GLU A 89 2.60 13.23 8.99
C GLU A 89 3.40 13.40 7.69
N ASP A 90 3.29 14.57 7.06
CA ASP A 90 3.88 14.90 5.76
C ASP A 90 3.57 13.89 4.64
N GLY A 91 2.43 13.19 4.74
CA GLY A 91 2.13 12.08 3.85
C GLY A 91 2.08 12.46 2.37
N LYS A 92 1.57 13.64 2.02
CA LYS A 92 1.60 14.11 0.62
C LYS A 92 3.03 14.17 0.06
N ALA A 93 3.96 14.80 0.77
CA ALA A 93 5.35 14.92 0.35
C ALA A 93 6.06 13.55 0.29
N LYS A 94 5.76 12.67 1.25
CA LYS A 94 6.29 11.30 1.29
C LYS A 94 5.79 10.45 0.11
N PHE A 95 4.51 10.57 -0.25
CA PHE A 95 3.95 9.88 -1.40
C PHE A 95 4.46 10.46 -2.72
N GLU A 96 4.59 11.78 -2.86
CA GLU A 96 5.22 12.40 -4.03
C GLU A 96 6.66 11.90 -4.23
N ARG A 97 7.43 11.73 -3.13
CA ARG A 97 8.76 11.11 -3.19
C ARG A 97 8.69 9.67 -3.66
N LEU A 98 7.72 8.90 -3.16
CA LEU A 98 7.54 7.50 -3.52
C LEU A 98 7.17 7.35 -5.02
N GLU A 99 6.26 8.20 -5.52
CA GLU A 99 5.90 8.26 -6.94
C GLU A 99 7.10 8.55 -7.84
N LYS A 100 7.97 9.49 -7.43
CA LYS A 100 9.22 9.81 -8.16
C LYS A 100 10.20 8.64 -8.16
N GLN A 101 10.41 8.01 -7.01
CA GLN A 101 11.33 6.87 -6.88
C GLN A 101 10.89 5.68 -7.73
N TRP A 102 9.58 5.47 -7.85
CA TRP A 102 8.99 4.33 -8.55
C TRP A 102 8.25 4.74 -9.82
N GLU A 103 8.74 5.74 -10.56
CA GLU A 103 8.05 6.28 -11.74
C GLU A 103 7.76 5.24 -12.84
N HIS A 104 8.56 4.17 -12.91
CA HIS A 104 8.38 3.07 -13.85
C HIS A 104 7.19 2.18 -13.50
N LEU A 105 6.70 2.20 -12.25
CA LEU A 105 5.51 1.46 -11.82
C LEU A 105 4.21 2.11 -12.29
N TYR A 106 4.26 3.37 -12.73
CA TYR A 106 3.12 4.06 -13.32
C TYR A 106 2.59 3.23 -14.50
N VAL A 107 1.28 3.00 -14.58
CA VAL A 107 0.65 2.12 -15.58
C VAL A 107 1.08 2.46 -17.02
N LYS A 108 1.13 3.76 -17.37
CA LYS A 108 1.62 4.26 -18.67
C LYS A 108 3.09 3.93 -18.97
N ASN A 109 3.87 3.52 -17.99
CA ASN A 109 5.28 3.16 -18.10
C ASN A 109 5.54 1.66 -17.95
N ARG A 110 4.59 0.87 -17.43
CA ARG A 110 4.78 -0.57 -17.15
C ARG A 110 5.24 -1.39 -18.37
N HIS A 111 4.65 -1.13 -19.54
CA HIS A 111 4.99 -1.83 -20.78
C HIS A 111 6.39 -1.48 -21.34
N LYS A 112 7.04 -0.43 -20.81
CA LYS A 112 8.34 0.02 -21.31
C LYS A 112 9.51 -0.83 -20.81
N ASN A 113 9.30 -1.61 -19.75
CA ASN A 113 10.32 -2.47 -19.15
C ASN A 113 10.29 -3.92 -19.67
N GLU A 114 9.47 -4.22 -20.69
CA GLU A 114 9.36 -5.55 -21.33
C GLU A 114 10.24 -5.70 -22.59
N GLN A 115 11.31 -4.90 -22.74
CA GLN A 115 12.28 -4.98 -23.85
C GLN A 115 13.67 -5.39 -23.37
#